data_AF-A0A0D2MLS3-F1
#
_entry.id   AF-A0A0D2MLS3-F1
#
_cell.length_a   1.000
_cell.length_b   1.000
_cell.length_c   1.000
_cell.angle_alpha   90.00
_cell.angle_beta   90.00
_cell.angle_gamma   90.00
#
_symmetry.space_group_name_H-M   'P 1'
#
loop_
_entity.id
_entity.type
_entity.pdbx_description
1 polymer ?
#
loop_
_entity_poly.entity_id
_entity_poly.type
_entity_poly.pdbx_seq_one_letter_code
_entity_poly.pdbx_strand_id
1 'polypeptide(L)'
;MQDQVEGLRAKGLCADYLASTRKEADRRAILQQLDAIAGGVLPAGGSQQQQQQQQQQQQQQQQQQQLGEDQQRLALLYVTPELLQTAAFSVRLRKLHAAGGAERRTIKLVAVDEAHCISQY
;
A
#
# COMPACT_ATOMS: atom_id res chain seq x y z
N MET A 1 11.90 1.22 12.64
CA MET A 1 10.79 1.08 11.67
C MET A 1 9.46 0.68 12.31
N GLN A 2 9.38 -0.39 13.13
CA GLN A 2 8.09 -0.84 13.69
C GLN A 2 7.40 0.25 14.53
N ASP A 3 8.09 0.83 15.51
CA ASP A 3 7.53 1.89 16.37
C ASP A 3 7.07 3.12 15.57
N GLN A 4 7.82 3.50 14.54
CA GLN A 4 7.46 4.58 13.63
C GLN A 4 6.16 4.26 12.87
N VAL A 5 6.03 3.05 12.33
CA VAL A 5 4.82 2.61 11.61
C VAL A 5 3.62 2.55 12.55
N GLU A 6 3.78 2.03 13.77
CA GLU A 6 2.72 2.01 14.77
C GLU A 6 2.28 3.44 15.14
N GLY A 7 3.22 4.35 15.37
CA GLY A 7 2.93 5.76 15.65
C GLY A 7 2.23 6.49 14.50
N LEU A 8 2.56 6.16 13.24
CA LEU A 8 1.89 6.71 12.07
C LEU A 8 0.47 6.16 11.90
N ARG A 9 0.28 4.85 12.11
CA ARG A 9 -1.04 4.20 12.08
C ARG A 9 -1.97 4.73 13.16
N ALA A 10 -1.44 4.97 14.37
CA ALA A 10 -2.20 5.59 15.45
C ALA A 10 -2.73 7.00 15.08
N LYS A 11 -2.06 7.69 14.15
CA LYS A 11 -2.48 8.99 13.61
C LYS A 11 -3.38 8.86 12.37
N GLY A 12 -3.80 7.63 12.02
CA GLY A 12 -4.65 7.35 10.87
C GLY A 12 -3.93 7.29 9.53
N LEU A 13 -2.59 7.22 9.50
CA LEU A 13 -1.83 7.06 8.27
C LEU A 13 -1.63 5.59 7.91
N CYS A 14 -1.96 5.24 6.67
CA CYS A 14 -1.70 3.91 6.11
C CYS A 14 -0.21 3.74 5.81
N ALA A 15 0.55 3.39 6.85
CA ALA A 15 1.96 3.08 6.75
C ALA A 15 2.20 1.56 6.94
N ASP A 16 3.17 1.02 6.22
CA ASP A 16 3.69 -0.34 6.43
C ASP A 16 5.21 -0.37 6.33
N TYR A 17 5.80 -1.50 6.74
CA TYR A 17 7.21 -1.76 6.53
C TYR A 17 7.45 -3.18 6.02
N LEU A 18 8.50 -3.30 5.20
CA LEU A 18 9.05 -4.57 4.74
C LEU A 18 10.45 -4.75 5.33
N ALA A 19 10.62 -5.82 6.10
CA ALA A 19 11.88 -6.25 6.69
C ALA A 19 11.96 -7.78 6.66
N SER A 20 13.18 -8.32 6.68
CA SER A 20 13.44 -9.76 6.75
C SER A 20 12.92 -10.42 8.02
N THR A 21 12.76 -9.64 9.09
CA THR A 21 12.29 -10.10 10.41
C THR A 21 10.77 -10.26 10.52
N ARG A 22 10.00 -9.82 9.50
CA ARG A 22 8.55 -10.04 9.46
C ARG A 22 8.20 -11.47 9.07
N LYS A 23 7.03 -11.94 9.53
CA LYS A 23 6.48 -13.23 9.10
C LYS A 23 6.29 -13.23 7.58
N GLU A 24 6.57 -14.38 6.97
CA GLU A 24 6.49 -14.54 5.51
C GLU A 24 5.08 -14.25 4.96
N ALA A 25 4.05 -14.61 5.71
CA ALA A 25 2.66 -14.32 5.35
C ALA A 25 2.39 -12.82 5.26
N ASP A 26 2.82 -12.04 6.26
CA ASP A 26 2.63 -10.59 6.30
C ASP A 26 3.44 -9.90 5.19
N ARG A 27 4.68 -10.35 4.99
CA ARG A 27 5.54 -9.88 3.90
C ARG A 27 4.87 -10.09 2.54
N ARG A 28 4.34 -11.30 2.32
CA ARG A 28 3.66 -11.66 1.08
C ARG A 28 2.40 -10.83 0.84
N ALA A 29 1.61 -10.57 1.88
CA ALA A 29 0.40 -9.75 1.77
C ALA A 29 0.72 -8.32 1.30
N ILE A 30 1.76 -7.70 1.87
CA ILE A 30 2.20 -6.34 1.48
C ILE A 30 2.72 -6.35 0.04
N LEU A 31 3.50 -7.34 -0.36
CA LEU A 31 3.98 -7.46 -1.73
C LEU A 31 2.83 -7.64 -2.73
N GLN A 32 1.79 -8.41 -2.39
CA GLN A 32 0.58 -8.55 -3.20
C GLN A 32 -0.17 -7.22 -3.31
N GLN A 33 -0.28 -6.46 -2.22
CA GLN A 33 -0.89 -5.13 -2.26
C GLN A 33 -0.12 -4.17 -3.18
N LEU A 34 1.22 -4.20 -3.13
CA LEU A 34 2.05 -3.41 -4.05
C LEU A 34 1.87 -3.83 -5.51
N ASP A 35 1.78 -5.13 -5.79
CA ASP A 35 1.54 -5.63 -7.14
C ASP A 35 0.13 -5.24 -7.64
N ALA A 36 -0.88 -5.23 -6.77
CA ALA A 36 -2.23 -4.75 -7.10
C ALA A 36 -2.24 -3.24 -7.42
N ILE A 37 -1.53 -2.44 -6.63
CA ILE A 37 -1.34 -1.00 -6.88
C ILE A 37 -0.64 -0.79 -8.23
N ALA A 38 0.39 -1.58 -8.54
CA ALA A 38 1.13 -1.50 -9.79
C ALA A 38 0.29 -1.97 -11.00
N GLY A 39 -0.59 -2.95 -10.80
CA GLY A 39 -1.43 -3.54 -11.85
C GLY A 39 -2.71 -2.78 -12.15
N GLY A 40 -3.08 -1.78 -11.33
CA GLY A 40 -4.36 -1.05 -11.48
C GLY A 40 -5.60 -1.92 -11.23
N VAL A 41 -5.43 -3.12 -10.68
CA VAL A 41 -6.51 -4.06 -10.39
C VAL A 41 -6.92 -3.86 -8.93
N LEU A 42 -7.99 -3.10 -8.71
CA LEU A 42 -8.76 -3.19 -7.49
C LEU A 42 -9.36 -4.60 -7.41
N PRO A 43 -9.35 -5.29 -6.25
CA PRO A 43 -10.03 -6.57 -6.12
C PRO A 43 -11.54 -6.33 -6.29
N ALA A 44 -12.08 -6.75 -7.43
CA ALA A 44 -13.51 -6.73 -7.69
C ALA A 44 -14.22 -7.65 -6.68
N GLY A 45 -14.99 -7.05 -5.76
CA GLY A 45 -15.92 -7.74 -4.88
C GLY A 45 -16.92 -8.56 -5.69
N GLY A 46 -17.16 -9.80 -5.25
CA GLY A 46 -17.85 -10.83 -6.02
C GLY A 46 -19.38 -10.80 -6.02
N SER A 47 -19.89 -11.76 -6.78
CA SER A 47 -21.16 -12.51 -6.66
C SER A 47 -22.52 -11.80 -6.89
N GLN A 48 -23.22 -12.37 -7.87
CA GLN A 48 -24.57 -12.18 -8.36
C GLN A 48 -25.72 -12.35 -7.34
N GLN A 49 -26.83 -11.67 -7.67
CA GLN A 49 -28.24 -12.07 -7.47
C GLN A 49 -28.79 -12.20 -6.03
N GLN A 50 -29.25 -11.07 -5.47
CA GLN A 50 -30.50 -11.02 -4.69
C GLN A 50 -31.04 -9.58 -4.66
N GLN A 51 -31.84 -9.22 -5.65
CA GLN A 51 -32.24 -7.83 -5.92
C GLN A 51 -33.77 -7.77 -5.94
N GLN A 52 -34.39 -7.24 -4.88
CA GLN A 52 -35.49 -6.25 -4.98
C GLN A 52 -36.10 -5.74 -3.66
N GLN A 53 -35.79 -6.28 -2.47
CA GLN A 53 -36.41 -5.77 -1.21
C GLN A 53 -35.51 -4.91 -0.30
N GLN A 54 -34.25 -4.63 -0.66
CA GLN A 54 -33.30 -3.90 0.21
C GLN A 54 -33.05 -2.42 -0.15
N GLN A 55 -33.73 -1.86 -1.17
CA GLN A 55 -33.37 -0.55 -1.72
C GLN A 55 -33.56 0.64 -0.76
N GLN A 56 -34.44 0.56 0.25
CA GLN A 56 -34.61 1.68 1.19
C GLN A 56 -33.59 1.72 2.35
N GLN A 57 -32.94 0.61 2.70
CA GLN A 57 -31.84 0.63 3.71
C GLN A 57 -30.47 0.95 3.09
N GLN A 58 -30.29 0.72 1.78
CA GLN A 58 -29.00 0.95 1.12
C GLN A 58 -28.61 2.42 0.97
N GLN A 59 -29.56 3.37 0.92
CA GLN A 59 -29.20 4.79 0.79
C GLN A 59 -28.45 5.34 2.02
N GLN A 60 -28.76 4.87 3.23
CA GLN A 60 -27.98 5.27 4.42
C GLN A 60 -26.63 4.56 4.51
N GLN A 61 -26.50 3.32 4.02
CA GLN A 61 -25.20 2.62 4.01
C GLN A 61 -24.24 3.14 2.93
N GLN A 62 -24.74 3.56 1.76
CA GLN A 62 -23.89 4.09 0.69
C GLN A 62 -23.16 5.38 1.10
N GLN A 63 -23.77 6.21 1.95
CA GLN A 63 -23.13 7.45 2.43
C GLN A 63 -22.02 7.18 3.46
N GLN A 64 -22.03 6.04 4.15
CA GLN A 64 -20.92 5.61 5.03
C GLN A 64 -19.82 4.82 4.28
N GLN A 65 -20.14 4.10 3.20
CA GLN A 65 -19.16 3.27 2.48
C GLN A 65 -18.13 4.09 1.68
N GLN A 66 -18.51 5.26 1.15
CA GLN A 66 -17.59 6.10 0.38
C GLN A 66 -16.50 6.76 1.23
N LEU A 67 -16.67 6.86 2.55
CA LEU A 67 -15.67 7.40 3.47
C LEU A 67 -14.55 6.41 3.81
N GLY A 68 -14.70 5.12 3.48
CA GLY A 68 -13.74 4.07 3.83
C GLY A 68 -12.72 3.72 2.75
N GLU A 69 -13.05 3.90 1.47
CA GLU A 69 -12.23 3.38 0.35
C GLU A 69 -10.95 4.21 0.12
N ASP A 70 -11.00 5.53 0.31
CA ASP A 70 -9.80 6.39 0.19
C ASP A 70 -8.82 6.18 1.35
N GLN A 71 -9.27 5.65 2.49
CA GLN A 71 -8.45 5.38 3.67
C GLN A 71 -7.70 4.05 3.61
N GLN A 72 -7.70 3.32 2.48
CA GLN A 72 -7.03 2.01 2.37
C GLN A 72 -5.81 2.00 1.44
N ARG A 73 -5.45 3.14 0.85
CA ARG A 73 -4.28 3.21 -0.03
C ARG A 73 -3.01 3.36 0.80
N LEU A 74 -2.07 2.44 0.62
CA LEU A 74 -0.75 2.51 1.27
C LEU A 74 -0.08 3.85 0.90
N ALA A 75 0.08 4.71 1.90
CA ALA A 75 0.61 6.06 1.73
C ALA A 75 2.13 6.12 1.95
N LEU A 76 2.65 5.27 2.85
CA LEU A 76 4.07 5.22 3.18
C LEU A 76 4.54 3.78 3.37
N LEU A 77 5.66 3.43 2.74
CA LEU A 77 6.29 2.13 2.87
C LEU A 77 7.73 2.32 3.32
N TYR A 78 8.06 1.78 4.50
CA TYR A 78 9.44 1.64 4.97
C TYR A 78 10.06 0.35 4.43
N VAL A 79 11.32 0.41 3.99
CA VAL A 79 12.04 -0.72 3.42
C VAL A 79 13.49 -0.66 3.88
N THR A 80 14.10 -1.82 4.18
CA THR A 80 15.53 -1.86 4.49
C THR A 80 16.40 -1.82 3.22
N PRO A 81 17.66 -1.34 3.31
CA PRO A 81 18.59 -1.32 2.17
C PRO A 81 18.81 -2.70 1.53
N GLU A 82 18.85 -3.77 2.33
CA GLU A 82 19.10 -5.13 1.84
C GLU A 82 17.97 -5.60 0.92
N LEU A 83 16.72 -5.26 1.26
CA LEU A 83 15.57 -5.60 0.42
C LEU A 83 15.52 -4.75 -0.85
N LEU A 84 15.87 -3.45 -0.76
CA LEU A 84 15.97 -2.55 -1.90
C LEU A 84 16.97 -3.03 -2.96
N GLN A 85 18.09 -3.60 -2.52
CA GLN A 85 19.15 -4.11 -3.40
C GLN A 85 18.75 -5.37 -4.18
N THR A 86 17.66 -6.05 -3.81
CA THR A 86 17.21 -7.24 -4.54
C THR A 86 16.68 -6.88 -5.93
N ALA A 87 17.06 -7.67 -6.93
CA ALA A 87 16.60 -7.47 -8.31
C ALA A 87 15.06 -7.52 -8.43
N ALA A 88 14.42 -8.44 -7.69
CA ALA A 88 12.98 -8.58 -7.66
C ALA A 88 12.28 -7.31 -7.14
N PHE A 89 12.77 -6.73 -6.05
CA PHE A 89 12.17 -5.50 -5.50
C PHE A 89 12.42 -4.29 -6.42
N SER A 90 13.61 -4.20 -7.02
CA SER A 90 13.94 -3.17 -8.01
C SER A 90 13.03 -3.19 -9.25
N VAL A 91 12.65 -4.38 -9.74
CA VAL A 91 11.66 -4.52 -10.83
C VAL A 91 10.28 -4.04 -10.37
N ARG A 92 9.87 -4.39 -9.15
CA ARG A 92 8.59 -3.96 -8.57
C ARG A 92 8.51 -2.44 -8.38
N LEU A 93 9.56 -1.80 -7.87
CA LEU A 93 9.63 -0.34 -7.75
C LEU A 93 9.49 0.36 -9.10
N ARG A 94 10.15 -0.15 -10.15
CA ARG A 94 10.01 0.39 -11.51
C ARG A 94 8.59 0.24 -12.04
N LYS A 95 7.95 -0.91 -11.80
CA LYS A 95 6.53 -1.13 -12.15
C LYS A 95 5.62 -0.16 -11.42
N LEU A 96 5.80 0.01 -10.10
CA LEU A 96 5.04 0.97 -9.30
C LEU A 96 5.24 2.41 -9.80
N HIS A 97 6.47 2.83 -10.09
CA HIS A 97 6.75 4.16 -10.60
C HIS A 97 6.11 4.41 -11.99
N ALA A 98 6.08 3.39 -12.85
CA ALA A 98 5.44 3.45 -14.16
C ALA A 98 3.91 3.31 -14.10
N ALA A 99 3.37 2.65 -13.07
CA ALA A 99 1.96 2.42 -12.87
C ALA A 99 1.25 3.73 -12.52
N GLY A 100 0.41 4.19 -13.44
CA GLY A 100 -0.41 5.40 -13.31
C GLY A 100 -0.15 6.49 -14.36
N GLY A 101 0.70 6.20 -15.36
CA GLY A 101 0.89 7.09 -16.51
C GLY A 101 1.57 8.42 -16.16
N ALA A 102 1.59 9.36 -17.10
CA ALA A 102 2.26 10.65 -16.92
C ALA A 102 1.64 11.52 -15.81
N GLU A 103 0.34 11.36 -15.53
CA GLU A 103 -0.40 12.23 -14.60
C GLU A 103 -0.59 11.67 -13.18
N ARG A 104 -0.38 10.37 -12.96
CA ARG A 104 -0.52 9.72 -11.65
C ARG A 104 0.67 8.81 -11.33
N ARG A 105 1.85 9.37 -11.09
CA ARG A 105 2.94 8.58 -10.49
C ARG A 105 2.52 8.05 -9.12
N THR A 106 2.56 6.73 -8.96
CA THR A 106 2.25 6.07 -7.69
C THR A 106 3.32 6.36 -6.62
N ILE A 107 4.60 6.40 -7.02
CA ILE A 107 5.70 6.81 -6.14
C ILE A 107 6.01 8.28 -6.42
N LYS A 108 5.75 9.15 -5.44
CA LYS A 108 5.97 10.61 -5.57
C LYS A 108 7.22 11.09 -4.84
N LEU A 109 7.63 10.38 -3.79
CA LEU A 109 8.71 10.78 -2.89
C LEU A 109 9.46 9.53 -2.42
N VAL A 110 10.78 9.67 -2.28
CA VAL A 110 11.63 8.71 -1.58
C VAL A 110 12.36 9.47 -0.49
N ALA A 111 12.26 8.97 0.74
CA ALA A 111 13.02 9.47 1.87
C ALA A 111 14.03 8.40 2.29
N VAL A 112 15.24 8.83 2.64
CA VAL A 112 16.31 7.95 3.15
C VAL A 112 16.53 8.33 4.60
N ASP A 113 16.21 7.40 5.50
CA ASP A 113 16.52 7.53 6.92
C ASP A 113 18.00 7.20 7.16
N GLU A 114 18.60 7.83 8.17
CA GLU A 114 20.02 7.68 8.52
C GLU A 114 20.97 7.80 7.32
N ALA A 115 20.74 8.79 6.45
CA ALA A 115 21.54 9.01 5.23
C ALA A 115 23.04 9.21 5.49
N HIS A 116 23.43 9.52 6.74
CA HIS A 116 24.82 9.58 7.17
C HIS A 116 25.55 8.24 6.94
N CYS A 117 24.85 7.09 6.99
CA CYS A 117 25.43 5.77 6.76
C CYS A 117 25.91 5.51 5.32
N ILE A 118 25.61 6.40 4.36
CA ILE A 118 26.08 6.28 2.97
C ILE A 118 27.57 6.63 2.87
N SER A 119 28.06 7.44 3.81
CA SER A 119 29.46 7.84 3.91
C SER A 119 30.32 6.73 4.52
N GLN A 120 31.59 6.68 4.14
CA GLN A 120 32.61 5.87 4.83
C GLN A 120 33.20 6.57 6.07
N TYR A 121 32.73 7.79 6.35
CA TYR A 121 33.15 8.69 7.41
C TYR A 121 31.96 9.02 8.32
#